data_AF-A0A256XBE3-F1
#
_entry.id   AF-A0A256XBE3-F1
#
_cell.length_a   1.000
_cell.length_b   1.000
_cell.length_c   1.000
_cell.angle_alpha   90.00
_cell.angle_beta   90.00
_cell.angle_gamma   90.00
#
_symmetry.space_group_name_H-M   'P 1'
#
loop_
_entity.id
_entity.type
_entity.pdbx_description
1 polymer ?
#
loop_
_entity_poly.entity_id
_entity_poly.type
_entity_poly.pdbx_seq_one_letter_code
_entity_poly.pdbx_strand_id
1 'polypeptide(L)'
;MLKVRIRGVYATALTKDALDAGFKVVQPSDVIIDRFKLEPSYDVPDLTVKDSERIRGALTIIGKCWAVEKYLNHLMDKYGNFIYWRSKIPLHSIIIGIVKKIENNKVILDLGGIEAIMPSRGYMEGDRVPVTIVKTAVLPNEEVLASPELRVDGNYASLIPGGKVLLSRHIKDPEKKAELMSLGLMLKDKLGSYGIKWRSSAQYAEMKTLIQEVEQLLEKLSEVQEKLSQANDYEVICEGECIVEILPTGTFRKRLDDIRNQVVPTIIGHHSIKIRMKKTSIIDFMEYLIGKIPDKRLELSRAFHEYIIDRRYKVILYHYKPTGEVVKIGPGEIIWKDFNEMSIIMFRQFRKEGILNGLGIPKEKGDYALSYVKLENTYIVHTY
;
A
#
# COMPACT_ATOMS: atom_id res chain seq x y z
N MET A 1 -14.60 10.36 15.21
CA MET A 1 -13.25 9.78 15.43
C MET A 1 -12.86 9.00 14.18
N LEU A 2 -11.61 9.09 13.72
CA LEU A 2 -11.16 8.36 12.53
C LEU A 2 -11.08 6.85 12.84
N LYS A 3 -11.72 5.99 12.02
CA LYS A 3 -11.66 4.53 12.17
C LYS A 3 -10.60 3.92 11.27
N VAL A 4 -9.59 3.30 11.87
CA VAL A 4 -8.42 2.76 11.17
C VAL A 4 -8.35 1.25 11.33
N ARG A 5 -8.22 0.52 10.23
CA ARG A 5 -7.85 -0.90 10.25
C ARG A 5 -6.40 -1.06 9.85
N ILE A 6 -5.61 -1.76 10.66
CA ILE A 6 -4.16 -1.88 10.46
C ILE A 6 -3.79 -3.36 10.29
N ARG A 7 -2.95 -3.66 9.30
CA ARG A 7 -2.42 -4.99 8.99
C ARG A 7 -0.94 -4.90 8.59
N GLY A 8 -0.26 -6.05 8.61
CA GLY A 8 1.09 -6.18 8.09
C GLY A 8 2.19 -6.09 9.15
N VAL A 9 3.44 -5.98 8.69
CA VAL A 9 4.64 -6.05 9.55
C VAL A 9 4.66 -4.90 10.56
N TYR A 10 4.15 -3.74 10.18
CA TYR A 10 4.13 -2.53 11.01
C TYR A 10 2.94 -2.43 11.97
N ALA A 11 2.05 -3.45 11.99
CA ALA A 11 0.74 -3.31 12.59
C ALA A 11 0.75 -2.94 14.08
N THR A 12 1.67 -3.50 14.86
CA THR A 12 1.75 -3.20 16.31
C THR A 12 2.21 -1.77 16.57
N ALA A 13 3.27 -1.32 15.90
CA ALA A 13 3.75 0.06 16.05
C ALA A 13 2.67 1.07 15.65
N LEU A 14 2.06 0.87 14.48
CA LEU A 14 1.03 1.77 13.96
C LEU A 14 -0.28 1.69 14.77
N THR A 15 -0.57 0.56 15.42
CA THR A 15 -1.71 0.47 16.35
C THR A 15 -1.47 1.32 17.60
N LYS A 16 -0.29 1.22 18.23
CA LYS A 16 0.05 2.09 19.36
C LYS A 16 -0.02 3.57 18.96
N ASP A 17 0.57 3.89 17.81
CA ASP A 17 0.55 5.24 17.25
C ASP A 17 -0.87 5.78 17.03
N ALA A 18 -1.75 4.98 16.42
CA ALA A 18 -3.14 5.35 16.18
C ALA A 18 -3.93 5.54 17.47
N LEU A 19 -3.72 4.68 18.48
CA LEU A 19 -4.38 4.81 19.79
C LEU A 19 -3.92 6.08 20.51
N ASP A 20 -2.62 6.39 20.49
CA ASP A 20 -2.06 7.61 21.09
C ASP A 20 -2.58 8.88 20.40
N ALA A 21 -2.86 8.81 19.10
CA ALA A 21 -3.46 9.88 18.32
C ALA A 21 -4.99 10.01 18.50
N GLY A 22 -5.61 9.17 19.34
CA GLY A 22 -7.05 9.17 19.57
C GLY A 22 -7.87 8.66 18.37
N PHE A 23 -7.30 7.78 17.55
CA PHE A 23 -8.04 7.10 16.47
C PHE A 23 -8.70 5.81 16.98
N LYS A 24 -9.82 5.42 16.37
CA LYS A 24 -10.49 4.14 16.67
C LYS A 24 -9.83 3.03 15.86
N VAL A 25 -9.16 2.09 16.53
CA VAL A 25 -8.67 0.88 15.86
C VAL A 25 -9.84 -0.10 15.71
N VAL A 26 -10.15 -0.48 14.47
CA VAL A 26 -11.28 -1.36 14.16
C VAL A 26 -10.81 -2.62 13.44
N GLN A 27 -11.57 -3.69 13.64
CA GLN A 27 -11.28 -5.03 13.17
C GLN A 27 -9.82 -5.43 13.51
N PRO A 28 -9.34 -5.32 14.76
CA PRO A 28 -7.99 -5.73 15.11
C PRO A 28 -7.81 -7.24 14.88
N SER A 29 -6.58 -7.69 14.61
CA SER A 29 -6.26 -9.13 14.64
C SER A 29 -6.10 -9.60 16.08
N ASP A 30 -6.24 -10.89 16.33
CA ASP A 30 -6.09 -11.49 17.68
C ASP A 30 -4.76 -11.09 18.36
N VAL A 31 -3.65 -11.10 17.60
CA VAL A 31 -2.34 -10.64 18.10
C VAL A 31 -2.36 -9.18 18.60
N ILE A 32 -3.16 -8.31 17.98
CA ILE A 32 -3.29 -6.91 18.38
C ILE A 32 -4.22 -6.81 19.60
N ILE A 33 -5.31 -7.57 19.62
CA ILE A 33 -6.19 -7.68 20.79
C ILE A 33 -5.38 -8.11 22.01
N ASP A 34 -4.57 -9.16 21.90
CA ASP A 34 -3.78 -9.72 22.99
C ASP A 34 -2.71 -8.75 23.52
N ARG A 35 -2.03 -8.04 22.60
CA ARG A 35 -0.95 -7.10 22.94
C ARG A 35 -1.46 -5.85 23.65
N PHE A 36 -2.60 -5.33 23.21
CA PHE A 36 -3.14 -4.06 23.70
C PHE A 36 -4.30 -4.22 24.67
N LYS A 37 -4.77 -5.45 24.91
CA LYS A 37 -5.96 -5.76 25.73
C LYS A 37 -7.18 -4.95 25.28
N LEU A 38 -7.35 -4.82 23.97
CA LEU A 38 -8.44 -4.04 23.37
C LEU A 38 -9.74 -4.84 23.38
N GLU A 39 -10.84 -4.15 23.66
CA GLU A 39 -12.15 -4.64 23.27
C GLU A 39 -12.30 -4.51 21.74
N PRO A 40 -12.52 -5.60 21.01
CA PRO A 40 -12.56 -5.55 19.56
C PRO A 40 -13.81 -4.83 19.06
N SER A 41 -13.61 -3.80 18.24
CA SER A 41 -14.68 -3.13 17.49
C SER A 41 -14.69 -3.63 16.05
N TYR A 42 -15.81 -4.17 15.56
CA TYR A 42 -15.91 -4.70 14.19
C TYR A 42 -16.52 -3.74 13.16
N ASP A 43 -16.71 -2.48 13.55
CA ASP A 43 -17.11 -1.38 12.68
C ASP A 43 -16.35 -1.33 11.34
N VAL A 44 -17.01 -0.75 10.34
CA VAL A 44 -16.40 -0.49 9.04
C VAL A 44 -15.30 0.57 9.20
N PRO A 45 -14.07 0.31 8.73
CA PRO A 45 -12.99 1.29 8.75
C PRO A 45 -13.22 2.42 7.75
N ASP A 46 -12.77 3.62 8.09
CA ASP A 46 -12.68 4.73 7.13
C ASP A 46 -11.45 4.60 6.23
N LEU A 47 -10.39 3.97 6.75
CA LEU A 47 -9.20 3.60 5.98
C LEU A 47 -8.56 2.30 6.48
N THR A 48 -7.82 1.63 5.58
CA THR A 48 -6.97 0.49 5.90
C THR A 48 -5.50 0.82 5.62
N VAL A 49 -4.62 0.54 6.59
CA VAL A 49 -3.17 0.54 6.42
C VAL A 49 -2.68 -0.90 6.36
N LYS A 50 -1.88 -1.23 5.35
CA LYS A 50 -1.31 -2.58 5.18
C LYS A 50 0.07 -2.53 4.55
N ASP A 51 0.76 -3.67 4.55
CA ASP A 51 1.98 -3.82 3.75
C ASP A 51 1.68 -3.61 2.27
N SER A 52 2.56 -2.89 1.58
CA SER A 52 2.46 -2.68 0.15
C SER A 52 2.72 -3.97 -0.62
N GLU A 53 1.82 -4.27 -1.54
CA GLU A 53 1.97 -5.37 -2.50
C GLU A 53 2.82 -4.93 -3.72
N ARG A 54 3.05 -3.61 -3.88
CA ARG A 54 3.78 -3.03 -5.02
C ARG A 54 5.25 -2.78 -4.70
N ILE A 55 5.52 -2.20 -3.52
CA ILE A 55 6.85 -1.79 -3.10
C ILE A 55 7.22 -2.55 -1.83
N ARG A 56 8.26 -3.38 -1.92
CA ARG A 56 8.72 -4.17 -0.79
C ARG A 56 9.09 -3.29 0.40
N GLY A 57 8.40 -3.47 1.52
CA GLY A 57 8.65 -2.74 2.76
C GLY A 57 8.04 -1.34 2.84
N ALA A 58 7.22 -0.98 1.85
CA ALA A 58 6.33 0.19 1.90
C ALA A 58 4.99 -0.17 2.57
N LEU A 59 4.21 0.86 2.85
CA LEU A 59 2.85 0.79 3.39
C LEU A 59 1.86 1.27 2.33
N THR A 60 0.74 0.57 2.16
CA THR A 60 -0.41 1.08 1.42
C THR A 60 -1.46 1.59 2.40
N ILE A 61 -1.90 2.83 2.22
CA ILE A 61 -3.08 3.40 2.87
C ILE A 61 -4.19 3.48 1.81
N ILE A 62 -5.36 2.90 2.09
CA ILE A 62 -6.52 2.94 1.19
C ILE A 62 -7.80 3.19 1.96
N GLY A 63 -8.67 4.07 1.45
CA GLY A 63 -9.98 4.33 2.03
C GLY A 63 -10.59 5.63 1.54
N LYS A 64 -11.49 6.20 2.35
CA LYS A 64 -12.13 7.48 2.05
C LYS A 64 -11.07 8.58 1.95
N CYS A 65 -11.19 9.48 0.98
CA CYS A 65 -10.14 10.47 0.69
C CYS A 65 -9.84 11.39 1.88
N TRP A 66 -10.87 11.87 2.60
CA TRP A 66 -10.69 12.67 3.82
C TRP A 66 -9.94 11.90 4.93
N ALA A 67 -10.17 10.59 5.03
CA ALA A 67 -9.60 9.75 6.08
C ALA A 67 -8.12 9.47 5.80
N VAL A 68 -7.81 9.16 4.55
CA VAL A 68 -6.44 9.00 4.04
C VAL A 68 -5.64 10.27 4.26
N GLU A 69 -6.20 11.43 3.92
CA GLU A 69 -5.56 12.75 4.11
C GLU A 69 -5.24 13.01 5.58
N LYS A 70 -6.24 12.83 6.46
CA LYS A 70 -6.08 13.04 7.90
C LYS A 70 -4.98 12.16 8.49
N TYR A 71 -4.91 10.89 8.07
CA TYR A 71 -3.90 9.96 8.56
C TYR A 71 -2.51 10.25 7.97
N LEU A 72 -2.43 10.65 6.71
CA LEU A 72 -1.16 11.04 6.08
C LEU A 72 -0.56 12.27 6.77
N ASN A 73 -1.38 13.28 7.07
CA ASN A 73 -0.94 14.48 7.80
C ASN A 73 -0.40 14.12 9.20
N HIS A 74 -1.11 13.27 9.95
CA HIS A 74 -0.60 12.73 11.22
C HIS A 74 0.77 12.06 11.08
N LEU A 75 0.97 11.24 10.04
CA LEU A 75 2.27 10.61 9.80
C LEU A 75 3.35 11.63 9.45
N MET A 76 3.05 12.63 8.61
CA MET A 76 4.01 13.69 8.26
C MET A 76 4.42 14.49 9.48
N ASP A 77 3.47 14.88 10.32
CA ASP A 77 3.72 15.64 11.55
C ASP A 77 4.61 14.85 12.52
N LYS A 78 4.37 13.54 12.66
CA LYS A 78 5.08 12.71 13.64
C LYS A 78 6.41 12.15 13.15
N TYR A 79 6.52 11.76 11.89
CA TYR A 79 7.68 11.06 11.35
C TYR A 79 8.54 11.90 10.40
N GLY A 80 8.07 13.09 10.01
CA GLY A 80 8.78 14.00 9.12
C GLY A 80 8.87 13.46 7.69
N ASN A 81 10.02 13.66 7.05
CA ASN A 81 10.18 13.39 5.63
C ASN A 81 10.26 11.89 5.32
N PHE A 82 9.30 11.42 4.52
CA PHE A 82 9.32 10.12 3.86
C PHE A 82 8.80 10.27 2.43
N ILE A 83 9.15 9.30 1.57
CA ILE A 83 8.65 9.29 0.20
C ILE A 83 7.25 8.71 0.22
N TYR A 84 6.29 9.38 -0.41
CA TYR A 84 4.98 8.82 -0.66
C TYR A 84 4.49 9.17 -2.07
N TRP A 85 3.58 8.36 -2.57
CA TRP A 85 2.89 8.58 -3.83
C TRP A 85 1.39 8.44 -3.62
N ARG A 86 0.62 9.27 -4.32
CA ARG A 86 -0.85 9.31 -4.21
C ARG A 86 -1.48 8.95 -5.54
N SER A 87 -2.60 8.23 -5.48
CA SER A 87 -3.47 8.00 -6.63
C SER A 87 -3.85 9.32 -7.30
N LYS A 88 -3.56 9.48 -8.60
CA LYS A 88 -3.96 10.68 -9.36
C LYS A 88 -5.47 10.90 -9.38
N ILE A 89 -6.22 9.81 -9.50
CA ILE A 89 -7.69 9.78 -9.37
C ILE A 89 -8.05 8.66 -8.38
N PRO A 90 -8.98 8.86 -7.43
CA PRO A 90 -9.36 7.81 -6.50
C PRO A 90 -9.90 6.57 -7.23
N LEU A 91 -9.55 5.38 -6.73
CA LEU A 91 -9.94 4.10 -7.31
C LEU A 91 -11.46 3.92 -7.25
N HIS A 92 -12.07 3.47 -8.34
CA HIS A 92 -13.52 3.34 -8.53
C HIS A 92 -14.30 4.66 -8.53
N SER A 93 -13.63 5.80 -8.72
CA SER A 93 -14.35 7.05 -9.02
C SER A 93 -15.10 6.91 -10.34
N ILE A 94 -16.26 7.53 -10.42
CA ILE A 94 -17.03 7.68 -11.67
C ILE A 94 -16.85 9.11 -12.16
N ILE A 95 -16.35 9.25 -13.38
CA ILE A 95 -16.00 10.52 -14.01
C ILE A 95 -16.42 10.53 -15.48
N ILE A 96 -16.80 11.71 -16.00
CA ILE A 96 -17.00 11.91 -17.44
C ILE A 96 -15.65 12.11 -18.12
N GLY A 97 -15.26 11.20 -19.00
CA GLY A 97 -14.08 11.34 -19.85
C GLY A 97 -14.43 11.71 -21.28
N ILE A 98 -13.49 12.32 -21.99
CA ILE A 98 -13.62 12.60 -23.44
C ILE A 98 -12.66 11.71 -24.20
N VAL A 99 -13.14 11.06 -25.26
CA VAL A 99 -12.28 10.24 -26.12
C VAL A 99 -11.33 11.15 -26.89
N LYS A 100 -10.05 11.06 -26.56
CA LYS A 100 -8.98 11.84 -27.20
C LYS A 100 -8.50 11.21 -28.49
N LYS A 101 -8.26 9.89 -28.47
CA LYS A 101 -7.84 9.11 -29.64
C LYS A 101 -8.05 7.61 -29.46
N ILE A 102 -8.04 6.89 -30.57
CA ILE A 102 -8.19 5.43 -30.62
C ILE A 102 -6.96 4.83 -31.29
N GLU A 103 -6.22 4.00 -30.54
CA GLU A 103 -4.98 3.37 -31.03
C GLU A 103 -4.93 1.91 -30.57
N ASN A 104 -4.55 0.99 -31.48
CA ASN A 104 -4.29 -0.42 -31.15
C ASN A 104 -5.43 -1.10 -30.35
N ASN A 105 -6.68 -0.87 -30.77
CA ASN A 105 -7.89 -1.38 -30.11
C ASN A 105 -8.10 -0.90 -28.65
N LYS A 106 -7.45 0.21 -28.29
CA LYS A 106 -7.60 0.91 -27.02
C LYS A 106 -8.10 2.32 -27.27
N VAL A 107 -8.93 2.80 -26.36
CA VAL A 107 -9.39 4.18 -26.33
C VAL A 107 -8.60 4.91 -25.25
N ILE A 108 -8.03 6.05 -25.63
CA ILE A 108 -7.39 6.97 -24.70
C ILE A 108 -8.38 8.07 -24.36
N LEU A 109 -8.77 8.12 -23.09
CA LEU A 109 -9.64 9.12 -22.52
C LEU A 109 -8.82 10.23 -21.88
N ASP A 110 -9.25 11.47 -22.07
CA ASP A 110 -8.86 12.59 -21.23
C ASP A 110 -9.85 12.74 -20.06
N LEU A 111 -9.32 12.78 -18.84
CA LEU A 111 -10.05 12.95 -17.59
C LEU A 111 -9.69 14.28 -16.91
N GLY A 112 -9.54 15.35 -17.68
CA GLY A 112 -9.16 16.67 -17.19
C GLY A 112 -7.65 16.82 -16.99
N GLY A 113 -6.86 16.40 -17.98
CA GLY A 113 -5.39 16.43 -17.94
C GLY A 113 -4.75 15.11 -17.46
N ILE A 114 -5.56 14.09 -17.17
CA ILE A 114 -5.10 12.74 -16.83
C ILE A 114 -5.57 11.78 -17.91
N GLU A 115 -4.63 11.10 -18.57
CA GLU A 115 -4.97 10.08 -19.56
C GLU A 115 -5.35 8.75 -18.90
N ALA A 116 -6.43 8.15 -19.36
CA ALA A 116 -6.86 6.81 -18.97
C ALA A 116 -7.11 5.92 -20.19
N ILE A 117 -6.88 4.63 -20.03
CA ILE A 117 -7.01 3.64 -21.09
C ILE A 117 -8.25 2.79 -20.83
N MET A 118 -9.09 2.61 -21.85
CA MET A 118 -10.21 1.66 -21.82
C MET A 118 -10.29 0.81 -23.10
N PRO A 119 -11.00 -0.34 -23.07
CA PRO A 119 -11.23 -1.15 -24.27
C PRO A 119 -12.03 -0.38 -25.33
N SER A 120 -11.67 -0.55 -26.62
CA SER A 120 -12.48 0.00 -27.71
C SER A 120 -13.81 -0.75 -27.85
N ARG A 121 -14.93 -0.02 -27.82
CA ARG A 121 -16.29 -0.53 -28.04
C ARG A 121 -17.08 0.39 -28.97
N GLY A 122 -16.53 0.68 -30.15
CA GLY A 122 -17.22 1.48 -31.17
C GLY A 122 -17.35 2.98 -30.84
N TYR A 123 -16.48 3.48 -29.98
CA TYR A 123 -16.39 4.90 -29.66
C TYR A 123 -15.74 5.69 -30.81
N MET A 124 -15.97 6.99 -30.84
CA MET A 124 -15.37 7.97 -31.75
C MET A 124 -14.61 9.04 -30.96
N GLU A 125 -13.66 9.70 -31.62
CA GLU A 125 -12.97 10.86 -31.03
C GLU A 125 -13.98 11.98 -30.72
N GLY A 126 -13.85 12.57 -29.54
CA GLY A 126 -14.79 13.56 -29.00
C GLY A 126 -15.97 12.97 -28.21
N ASP A 127 -16.18 11.65 -28.21
CA ASP A 127 -17.25 11.05 -27.42
C ASP A 127 -17.11 11.35 -25.93
N ARG A 128 -18.21 11.75 -25.31
CA ARG A 128 -18.33 11.92 -23.85
C ARG A 128 -18.74 10.59 -23.25
N VAL A 129 -17.86 9.97 -22.46
CA VAL A 129 -18.07 8.63 -21.92
C VAL A 129 -17.98 8.65 -20.39
N PRO A 130 -19.05 8.26 -19.68
CA PRO A 130 -18.98 8.05 -18.24
C PRO A 130 -18.15 6.79 -17.95
N VAL A 131 -17.14 6.90 -17.10
CA VAL A 131 -16.25 5.79 -16.80
C VAL A 131 -15.98 5.61 -15.32
N THR A 132 -15.84 4.36 -14.91
CA THR A 132 -15.32 3.94 -13.61
C THR A 132 -13.81 3.72 -13.69
N ILE A 133 -13.05 4.28 -12.76
CA ILE A 133 -11.62 3.99 -12.61
C ILE A 133 -11.40 2.59 -12.02
N VAL A 134 -10.98 1.62 -12.83
CA VAL A 134 -10.75 0.23 -12.38
C VAL A 134 -9.31 -0.03 -11.93
N LYS A 135 -8.36 0.80 -12.38
CA LYS A 135 -6.99 0.85 -11.87
C LYS A 135 -6.52 2.29 -11.88
N THR A 136 -6.04 2.77 -10.74
CA THR A 136 -5.45 4.12 -10.62
C THR A 136 -3.93 4.06 -10.68
N ALA A 137 -3.34 5.15 -11.20
CA ALA A 137 -1.91 5.40 -11.17
C ALA A 137 -1.53 6.00 -9.81
N VAL A 138 -0.86 5.19 -8.99
CA VAL A 138 -0.29 5.64 -7.72
C VAL A 138 1.18 5.95 -7.93
N LEU A 139 1.91 5.05 -8.58
CA LEU A 139 3.32 5.30 -8.92
C LEU A 139 3.43 6.09 -10.23
N PRO A 140 4.47 6.91 -10.43
CA PRO A 140 4.54 7.86 -11.55
C PRO A 140 4.43 7.23 -12.95
N ASN A 141 4.91 5.99 -13.12
CA ASN A 141 4.95 5.27 -14.40
C ASN A 141 3.74 4.34 -14.61
N GLU A 142 2.71 4.44 -13.78
CA GLU A 142 1.51 3.62 -13.93
C GLU A 142 0.48 4.28 -14.82
N GLU A 143 -0.19 3.47 -15.63
CA GLU A 143 -1.34 3.87 -16.43
C GLU A 143 -2.62 3.81 -15.57
N VAL A 144 -3.53 4.75 -15.82
CA VAL A 144 -4.91 4.70 -15.32
C VAL A 144 -5.73 3.84 -16.28
N LEU A 145 -6.48 2.87 -15.75
CA LEU A 145 -7.42 2.07 -16.54
C LEU A 145 -8.85 2.40 -16.13
N ALA A 146 -9.69 2.57 -17.13
CA ALA A 146 -11.09 2.92 -17.00
C ALA A 146 -12.00 1.85 -17.62
N SER A 147 -13.23 1.79 -17.15
CA SER A 147 -14.29 0.94 -17.70
C SER A 147 -15.55 1.78 -17.93
N PRO A 148 -16.24 1.63 -19.07
CA PRO A 148 -17.55 2.28 -19.29
C PRO A 148 -18.66 1.67 -18.43
N GLU A 149 -18.40 0.54 -17.79
CA GLU A 149 -19.35 -0.09 -16.88
C GLU A 149 -19.27 0.58 -15.51
N LEU A 150 -20.42 1.02 -15.00
CA LEU A 150 -20.51 1.69 -13.71
C LEU A 150 -20.27 0.71 -12.56
N ARG A 151 -19.71 1.22 -11.47
CA ARG A 151 -19.53 0.48 -10.23
C ARG A 151 -19.76 1.41 -9.06
N VAL A 152 -20.54 0.95 -8.08
CA VAL A 152 -20.79 1.71 -6.86
C VAL A 152 -20.29 0.90 -5.67
N ASP A 153 -19.44 1.53 -4.86
CA ASP A 153 -18.90 0.94 -3.64
C ASP A 153 -19.66 1.46 -2.41
N GLY A 154 -19.92 0.51 -1.50
CA GLY A 154 -20.46 0.73 -0.16
C GLY A 154 -19.50 0.19 0.90
N ASN A 155 -19.95 0.15 2.14
CA ASN A 155 -19.17 -0.29 3.29
C ASN A 155 -18.96 -1.81 3.31
N TYR A 156 -20.02 -2.57 3.05
CA TYR A 156 -20.00 -4.04 3.11
C TYR A 156 -20.00 -4.69 1.73
N ALA A 157 -20.53 -4.03 0.72
CA ALA A 157 -20.66 -4.55 -0.62
C ALA A 157 -20.25 -3.53 -1.68
N SER A 158 -20.06 -4.01 -2.90
CA SER A 158 -19.94 -3.19 -4.10
C SER A 158 -20.86 -3.77 -5.16
N LEU A 159 -21.63 -2.93 -5.83
CA LEU A 159 -22.35 -3.31 -7.05
C LEU A 159 -21.38 -3.26 -8.21
N ILE A 160 -21.18 -4.40 -8.86
CA ILE A 160 -20.23 -4.60 -9.95
C ILE A 160 -20.97 -5.04 -11.21
N PRO A 161 -20.47 -4.72 -12.41
CA PRO A 161 -21.10 -5.19 -13.64
C PRO A 161 -20.93 -6.71 -13.82
N GLY A 162 -21.85 -7.31 -14.57
CA GLY A 162 -21.74 -8.70 -15.06
C GLY A 162 -22.43 -9.77 -14.22
N GLY A 163 -23.35 -9.40 -13.31
CA GLY A 163 -24.28 -10.34 -12.66
C GLY A 163 -23.64 -11.41 -11.75
N LYS A 164 -22.37 -11.25 -11.36
CA LYS A 164 -21.61 -12.23 -10.55
C LYS A 164 -21.63 -11.89 -9.07
N VAL A 165 -21.71 -12.92 -8.23
CA VAL A 165 -21.48 -12.81 -6.79
C VAL A 165 -20.01 -13.13 -6.51
N LEU A 166 -19.27 -12.16 -5.96
CA LEU A 166 -17.86 -12.28 -5.63
C LEU A 166 -17.64 -12.01 -4.14
N LEU A 167 -16.63 -12.66 -3.56
CA LEU A 167 -16.25 -12.48 -2.16
C LEU A 167 -14.81 -11.98 -2.07
N SER A 168 -14.56 -11.09 -1.10
CA SER A 168 -13.19 -10.68 -0.78
C SER A 168 -12.34 -11.88 -0.35
N ARG A 169 -11.11 -11.98 -0.86
CA ARG A 169 -10.12 -13.01 -0.47
C ARG A 169 -9.79 -13.04 1.03
N HIS A 170 -10.15 -11.99 1.76
CA HIS A 170 -9.90 -11.88 3.20
C HIS A 170 -11.00 -12.50 4.05
N ILE A 171 -12.15 -12.86 3.47
CA ILE A 171 -13.17 -13.65 4.13
C ILE A 171 -12.71 -15.11 4.01
N LYS A 172 -12.36 -15.74 5.12
CA LYS A 172 -11.79 -17.10 5.14
C LYS A 172 -12.77 -18.14 5.63
N ASP A 173 -13.63 -17.75 6.58
CA ASP A 173 -14.61 -18.61 7.22
C ASP A 173 -15.57 -19.28 6.19
N PRO A 174 -15.62 -20.62 6.13
CA PRO A 174 -16.45 -21.33 5.15
C PRO A 174 -17.96 -21.09 5.31
N GLU A 175 -18.46 -21.03 6.54
CA GLU A 175 -19.88 -20.83 6.82
C GLU A 175 -20.32 -19.43 6.39
N LYS A 176 -19.55 -18.40 6.77
CA LYS A 176 -19.81 -17.02 6.35
C LYS A 176 -19.68 -16.83 4.85
N LYS A 177 -18.77 -17.56 4.19
CA LYS A 177 -18.71 -17.58 2.71
C LYS A 177 -19.98 -18.13 2.11
N ALA A 178 -20.48 -19.27 2.62
CA ALA A 178 -21.71 -19.88 2.14
C ALA A 178 -22.91 -18.95 2.38
N GLU A 179 -23.02 -18.35 3.56
CA GLU A 179 -24.04 -17.37 3.91
C GLU A 179 -24.06 -16.18 2.93
N LEU A 180 -22.91 -15.52 2.72
CA LEU A 180 -22.79 -14.37 1.82
C LEU A 180 -23.04 -14.75 0.35
N MET A 181 -22.62 -15.95 -0.06
CA MET A 181 -22.88 -16.45 -1.41
C MET A 181 -24.38 -16.66 -1.63
N SER A 182 -25.06 -17.35 -0.71
CA SER A 182 -26.51 -17.57 -0.74
C SER A 182 -27.28 -16.25 -0.75
N LEU A 183 -26.89 -15.30 0.11
CA LEU A 183 -27.47 -13.96 0.15
C LEU A 183 -27.31 -13.23 -1.19
N GLY A 184 -26.11 -13.24 -1.76
CA GLY A 184 -25.85 -12.60 -3.05
C GLY A 184 -26.64 -13.23 -4.20
N LEU A 185 -26.83 -14.54 -4.18
CA LEU A 185 -27.63 -15.26 -5.19
C LEU A 185 -29.13 -14.96 -5.04
N MET A 186 -29.64 -14.92 -3.81
CA MET A 186 -31.04 -14.56 -3.51
C MET A 186 -31.37 -13.14 -3.96
N LEU A 187 -30.44 -12.20 -3.82
CA LEU A 187 -30.64 -10.81 -4.22
C LEU A 187 -30.50 -10.57 -5.73
N LYS A 188 -30.01 -11.56 -6.50
CA LYS A 188 -29.62 -11.40 -7.90
C LYS A 188 -30.73 -10.85 -8.78
N ASP A 189 -31.97 -11.30 -8.59
CA ASP A 189 -33.11 -10.88 -9.41
C ASP A 189 -33.42 -9.39 -9.28
N LYS A 190 -33.08 -8.77 -8.14
CA LYS A 190 -33.24 -7.33 -7.91
C LYS A 190 -32.13 -6.48 -8.54
N LEU A 191 -31.02 -7.08 -8.97
CA LEU A 191 -29.82 -6.35 -9.41
C LEU A 191 -29.73 -6.17 -10.93
N GLY A 192 -30.63 -6.78 -11.70
CA GLY A 192 -30.60 -6.74 -13.16
C GLY A 192 -29.28 -7.27 -13.72
N SER A 193 -28.53 -6.41 -14.43
CA SER A 193 -27.22 -6.76 -15.01
C SER A 193 -26.05 -6.66 -14.02
N TYR A 194 -26.28 -6.14 -12.81
CA TYR A 194 -25.27 -6.01 -11.77
C TYR A 194 -25.16 -7.28 -10.93
N GLY A 195 -23.97 -7.49 -10.39
CA GLY A 195 -23.67 -8.47 -9.36
C GLY A 195 -23.17 -7.79 -8.09
N ILE A 196 -22.96 -8.59 -7.05
CA ILE A 196 -22.46 -8.12 -5.76
C ILE A 196 -21.05 -8.61 -5.53
N LYS A 197 -20.15 -7.72 -5.13
CA LYS A 197 -18.87 -8.08 -4.51
C LYS A 197 -18.91 -7.78 -3.02
N TRP A 198 -18.97 -8.82 -2.19
CA TRP A 198 -18.87 -8.69 -0.74
C TRP A 198 -17.46 -8.27 -0.32
N ARG A 199 -17.36 -7.13 0.35
CA ARG A 199 -16.11 -6.59 0.90
C ARG A 199 -15.76 -7.33 2.19
N SER A 200 -14.51 -7.21 2.64
CA SER A 200 -14.04 -7.91 3.83
C SER A 200 -14.85 -7.61 5.09
N SER A 201 -15.43 -6.42 5.22
CA SER A 201 -16.19 -6.04 6.41
C SER A 201 -17.54 -6.73 6.50
N ALA A 202 -18.05 -7.30 5.39
CA ALA A 202 -19.31 -8.06 5.37
C ALA A 202 -19.29 -9.28 6.29
N GLN A 203 -18.11 -9.83 6.58
CA GLN A 203 -17.97 -10.97 7.50
C GLN A 203 -18.42 -10.65 8.94
N TYR A 204 -18.47 -9.36 9.30
CA TYR A 204 -18.84 -8.91 10.65
C TYR A 204 -20.26 -8.35 10.73
N ALA A 205 -20.99 -8.32 9.62
CA ALA A 205 -22.34 -7.78 9.56
C ALA A 205 -23.39 -8.88 9.59
N GLU A 206 -24.53 -8.54 10.19
CA GLU A 206 -25.75 -9.34 10.15
C GLU A 206 -26.40 -9.27 8.76
N MET A 207 -27.13 -10.32 8.40
CA MET A 207 -27.83 -10.40 7.10
C MET A 207 -28.73 -9.20 6.84
N LYS A 208 -29.44 -8.70 7.85
CA LYS A 208 -30.32 -7.54 7.72
C LYS A 208 -29.55 -6.29 7.26
N THR A 209 -28.42 -6.00 7.90
CA THR A 209 -27.55 -4.87 7.54
C THR A 209 -27.01 -5.02 6.12
N LEU A 210 -26.66 -6.24 5.71
CA LEU A 210 -26.16 -6.52 4.37
C LEU A 210 -27.23 -6.32 3.29
N ILE A 211 -28.47 -6.71 3.56
CA ILE A 211 -29.61 -6.49 2.65
C ILE A 211 -29.86 -4.98 2.50
N GLN A 212 -29.92 -4.25 3.61
CA GLN A 212 -30.11 -2.80 3.62
C GLN A 212 -29.00 -2.07 2.85
N GLU A 213 -27.74 -2.50 3.01
CA GLU A 213 -26.62 -1.94 2.26
C GLU A 213 -26.78 -2.16 0.75
N VAL A 214 -27.26 -3.32 0.31
CA VAL A 214 -27.49 -3.58 -1.12
C VAL A 214 -28.61 -2.69 -1.67
N GLU A 215 -29.68 -2.47 -0.91
CA GLU A 215 -30.77 -1.56 -1.28
C GLU A 215 -30.25 -0.12 -1.42
N GLN A 216 -29.48 0.37 -0.44
CA GLN A 216 -28.83 1.68 -0.51
C GLN A 216 -27.88 1.82 -1.70
N LEU A 217 -27.20 0.74 -2.10
CA LEU A 217 -26.31 0.76 -3.26
C LEU A 217 -27.09 0.85 -4.58
N LEU A 218 -28.29 0.25 -4.65
CA LEU A 218 -29.17 0.39 -5.82
C LEU A 218 -29.68 1.83 -5.93
N GLU A 219 -30.12 2.43 -4.83
CA GLU A 219 -30.51 3.85 -4.77
C GLU A 219 -29.35 4.75 -5.21
N LYS A 220 -28.16 4.54 -4.64
CA LYS A 220 -26.95 5.28 -5.01
C LYS A 220 -26.58 5.11 -6.49
N LEU A 221 -26.80 3.94 -7.07
CA LEU A 221 -26.58 3.71 -8.50
C LEU A 221 -27.56 4.53 -9.35
N SER A 222 -28.84 4.56 -8.97
CA SER A 222 -29.84 5.39 -9.64
C SER A 222 -29.50 6.88 -9.56
N GLU A 223 -29.13 7.39 -8.38
CA GLU A 223 -28.69 8.78 -8.20
C GLU A 223 -27.48 9.12 -9.08
N VAL A 224 -26.51 8.21 -9.19
CA VAL A 224 -25.35 8.39 -10.08
C VAL A 224 -25.80 8.47 -11.53
N GLN A 225 -26.69 7.60 -11.98
CA GLN A 225 -27.21 7.61 -13.35
C GLN A 225 -27.95 8.91 -13.68
N GLU A 226 -28.74 9.43 -12.75
CA GLU A 226 -29.41 10.72 -12.91
C GLU A 226 -28.40 11.87 -13.04
N LYS A 227 -27.38 11.93 -12.16
CA LYS A 227 -26.32 12.96 -12.23
C LYS A 227 -25.53 12.90 -13.52
N LEU A 228 -25.25 11.71 -14.05
CA LEU A 228 -24.51 11.55 -15.30
C LEU A 228 -25.21 12.21 -16.50
N SER A 229 -26.54 12.30 -16.50
CA SER A 229 -27.30 12.94 -17.58
C SER A 229 -27.10 14.46 -17.65
N GLN A 230 -26.71 15.08 -16.53
CA GLN A 230 -26.53 16.54 -16.38
C GLN A 230 -25.08 16.94 -16.12
N ALA A 231 -24.17 15.97 -16.10
CA ALA A 231 -22.77 16.16 -15.74
C ALA A 231 -22.02 17.03 -16.75
N ASN A 232 -21.17 17.89 -16.22
CA ASN A 232 -20.19 18.62 -17.01
C ASN A 232 -19.01 17.71 -17.39
N ASP A 233 -18.20 18.18 -18.33
CA ASP A 233 -16.99 17.47 -18.73
C ASP A 233 -16.02 17.36 -17.55
N TYR A 234 -15.41 16.19 -17.40
CA TYR A 234 -14.44 15.89 -16.35
C TYR A 234 -15.00 15.94 -14.91
N GLU A 235 -16.33 16.04 -14.76
CA GLU A 235 -16.96 16.07 -13.45
C GLU A 235 -16.86 14.70 -12.75
N VAL A 236 -16.44 14.71 -11.48
CA VAL A 236 -16.42 13.51 -10.63
C VAL A 236 -17.79 13.34 -9.99
N ILE A 237 -18.54 12.36 -10.47
CA ILE A 237 -19.93 12.11 -10.05
C ILE A 237 -20.01 11.29 -8.78
N CYS A 238 -19.08 10.35 -8.62
CA CYS A 238 -18.93 9.56 -7.41
C CYS A 238 -17.46 9.46 -7.03
N GLU A 239 -17.11 9.90 -5.82
CA GLU A 239 -15.76 9.73 -5.28
C GLU A 239 -15.50 8.25 -4.96
N GLY A 240 -14.34 7.77 -5.38
CA GLY A 240 -13.83 6.44 -5.06
C GLY A 240 -12.99 6.38 -3.77
N GLU A 241 -12.05 5.44 -3.73
CA GLU A 241 -11.11 5.28 -2.62
C GLU A 241 -9.73 5.86 -2.97
N CYS A 242 -9.22 6.77 -2.14
CA CYS A 242 -7.87 7.29 -2.28
C CYS A 242 -6.86 6.21 -1.87
N ILE A 243 -5.74 6.14 -2.61
CA ILE A 243 -4.62 5.24 -2.32
C ILE A 243 -3.35 6.06 -2.15
N VAL A 244 -2.63 5.80 -1.07
CA VAL A 244 -1.28 6.33 -0.84
C VAL A 244 -0.32 5.18 -0.59
N GLU A 245 0.80 5.17 -1.31
CA GLU A 245 1.94 4.29 -1.05
C GLU A 245 3.00 5.10 -0.31
N ILE A 246 3.38 4.67 0.90
CA ILE A 246 4.43 5.31 1.70
C ILE A 246 5.64 4.38 1.73
N LEU A 247 6.81 4.90 1.39
CA LEU A 247 8.09 4.23 1.60
C LEU A 247 8.78 4.81 2.85
N PRO A 248 8.75 4.10 3.99
CA PRO A 248 9.38 4.57 5.21
C PRO A 248 10.91 4.66 5.04
N THR A 249 11.48 5.77 5.51
CA THR A 249 12.94 5.93 5.66
C THR A 249 13.47 5.05 6.78
N GLY A 250 14.80 4.91 6.90
CA GLY A 250 15.38 4.13 8.00
C GLY A 250 15.07 4.74 9.38
N THR A 251 15.07 6.08 9.48
CA THR A 251 14.68 6.79 10.71
C THR A 251 13.21 6.59 11.05
N PHE A 252 12.31 6.59 10.05
CA PHE A 252 10.90 6.26 10.26
C PHE A 252 10.76 4.82 10.79
N ARG A 253 11.40 3.83 10.15
CA ARG A 253 11.34 2.43 10.63
C ARG A 253 11.86 2.26 12.05
N LYS A 254 12.95 2.93 12.40
CA LYS A 254 13.50 2.93 13.76
C LYS A 254 12.54 3.51 14.78
N ARG A 255 11.90 4.65 14.48
CA ARG A 255 10.84 5.21 15.34
C ARG A 255 9.69 4.23 15.53
N LEU A 256 9.30 3.50 14.48
CA LEU A 256 8.28 2.44 14.60
C LEU A 256 8.78 1.26 15.44
N ASP A 257 10.05 0.87 15.36
CA ASP A 257 10.64 -0.14 16.25
C ASP A 257 10.58 0.32 17.72
N ASP A 258 10.87 1.59 17.98
CA ASP A 258 10.81 2.18 19.33
C ASP A 258 9.38 2.25 19.88
N ILE A 259 8.41 2.65 19.06
CA ILE A 259 6.99 2.63 19.43
C ILE A 259 6.52 1.19 19.70
N ARG A 260 6.91 0.23 18.86
CA ARG A 260 6.61 -1.19 19.10
C ARG A 260 7.21 -1.67 20.41
N ASN A 261 8.42 -1.24 20.75
CA ASN A 261 9.11 -1.61 21.99
C ASN A 261 8.37 -1.16 23.26
N GLN A 262 7.53 -0.14 23.18
CA GLN A 262 6.68 0.28 24.31
C GLN A 262 5.54 -0.71 24.60
N VAL A 263 5.24 -1.61 23.67
CA VAL A 263 4.15 -2.58 23.76
C VAL A 263 4.68 -3.99 23.94
N VAL A 264 5.73 -4.34 23.19
CA VAL A 264 6.33 -5.68 23.21
C VAL A 264 7.83 -5.54 22.96
N PRO A 265 8.69 -6.27 23.70
CA PRO A 265 10.14 -6.23 23.48
C PRO A 265 10.52 -6.33 22.00
N THR A 266 11.31 -5.37 21.51
CA THR A 266 11.59 -5.21 20.08
C THR A 266 13.07 -4.88 19.86
N ILE A 267 13.72 -5.64 18.98
CA ILE A 267 15.08 -5.31 18.50
C ILE A 267 15.07 -4.00 17.70
N ILE A 268 16.12 -3.19 17.80
CA ILE A 268 16.32 -2.06 16.88
C ILE A 268 16.59 -2.65 15.48
N GLY A 269 15.88 -2.18 14.46
CA GLY A 269 15.97 -2.71 13.10
C GLY A 269 14.93 -3.78 12.78
N HIS A 270 14.00 -4.10 13.68
CA HIS A 270 12.98 -5.14 13.50
C HIS A 270 12.30 -5.07 12.12
N HIS A 271 11.73 -3.91 11.77
CA HIS A 271 11.01 -3.76 10.50
C HIS A 271 11.96 -3.95 9.30
N SER A 272 13.13 -3.32 9.33
CA SER A 272 14.14 -3.41 8.26
C SER A 272 14.54 -4.87 7.98
N ILE A 273 14.69 -5.68 9.03
CA ILE A 273 15.07 -7.08 8.92
C ILE A 273 13.88 -7.94 8.46
N LYS A 274 12.68 -7.79 9.04
CA LYS A 274 11.48 -8.57 8.67
C LYS A 274 11.09 -8.41 7.20
N ILE A 275 11.33 -7.24 6.61
CA ILE A 275 11.05 -7.00 5.19
C ILE A 275 11.88 -7.92 4.28
N ARG A 276 13.12 -8.24 4.66
CA ARG A 276 14.08 -8.98 3.82
C ARG A 276 14.23 -10.45 4.22
N MET A 277 14.14 -10.77 5.51
CA MET A 277 14.35 -12.12 6.02
C MET A 277 13.11 -13.01 5.89
N LYS A 278 13.28 -14.18 5.27
CA LYS A 278 12.20 -15.18 5.13
C LYS A 278 11.92 -15.94 6.43
N LYS A 279 12.96 -16.29 7.19
CA LYS A 279 12.85 -16.97 8.50
C LYS A 279 13.07 -15.92 9.58
N THR A 280 12.06 -15.68 10.41
CA THR A 280 12.07 -14.61 11.43
C THR A 280 12.13 -15.14 12.86
N SER A 281 12.21 -16.46 13.08
CA SER A 281 12.28 -17.07 14.42
C SER A 281 13.45 -16.58 15.26
N ILE A 282 14.59 -16.27 14.62
CA ILE A 282 15.74 -15.70 15.33
C ILE A 282 15.46 -14.30 15.87
N ILE A 283 14.61 -13.51 15.19
CA ILE A 283 14.15 -12.21 15.70
C ILE A 283 13.28 -12.44 16.93
N ASP A 284 12.36 -13.40 16.86
CA ASP A 284 11.46 -13.72 17.99
C ASP A 284 12.26 -14.17 19.22
N PHE A 285 13.34 -14.95 19.04
CA PHE A 285 14.28 -15.31 20.11
C PHE A 285 15.02 -14.10 20.68
N MET A 286 15.53 -13.21 19.82
CA MET A 286 16.19 -11.98 20.28
C MET A 286 15.23 -11.06 21.04
N GLU A 287 13.99 -10.94 20.59
CA GLU A 287 12.94 -10.18 21.28
C GLU A 287 12.58 -10.81 22.63
N TYR A 288 12.52 -12.14 22.72
CA TYR A 288 12.38 -12.83 24.00
C TYR A 288 13.53 -12.52 24.97
N LEU A 289 14.79 -12.54 24.49
CA LEU A 289 15.95 -12.18 25.32
C LEU A 289 15.88 -10.73 25.79
N ILE A 290 15.54 -9.78 24.92
CA ILE A 290 15.32 -8.37 25.31
C ILE A 290 14.23 -8.28 26.38
N GLY A 291 13.16 -9.08 26.28
CA GLY A 291 12.13 -9.14 27.31
C GLY A 291 12.63 -9.63 28.68
N LYS A 292 13.75 -10.37 28.73
CA LYS A 292 14.39 -10.80 29.98
C LYS A 292 15.42 -9.81 30.51
N ILE A 293 16.08 -9.05 29.63
CA ILE A 293 17.13 -8.07 29.95
C ILE A 293 16.93 -6.78 29.16
N PRO A 294 15.89 -5.98 29.48
CA PRO A 294 15.48 -4.83 28.67
C PRO A 294 16.57 -3.75 28.56
N ASP A 295 17.37 -3.56 29.61
CA ASP A 295 18.47 -2.59 29.64
C ASP A 295 19.57 -2.89 28.61
N LYS A 296 19.60 -4.12 28.08
CA LYS A 296 20.57 -4.56 27.06
C LYS A 296 20.04 -4.52 25.64
N ARG A 297 18.91 -3.85 25.40
CA ARG A 297 18.28 -3.74 24.06
C ARG A 297 19.28 -3.26 23.00
N LEU A 298 20.07 -2.24 23.30
CA LEU A 298 21.01 -1.65 22.34
C LEU A 298 22.14 -2.62 21.99
N GLU A 299 22.81 -3.18 22.99
CA GLU A 299 23.93 -4.12 22.82
C GLU A 299 23.47 -5.39 22.11
N LEU A 300 22.32 -5.95 22.49
CA LEU A 300 21.76 -7.14 21.84
C LEU A 300 21.36 -6.87 20.38
N SER A 301 20.76 -5.72 20.09
CA SER A 301 20.40 -5.35 18.72
C SER A 301 21.65 -5.20 17.84
N ARG A 302 22.70 -4.58 18.39
CA ARG A 302 23.98 -4.40 17.71
C ARG A 302 24.67 -5.74 17.44
N ALA A 303 24.81 -6.60 18.45
CA ALA A 303 25.40 -7.93 18.30
C ALA A 303 24.63 -8.78 17.27
N PHE A 304 23.30 -8.64 17.23
CA PHE A 304 22.47 -9.33 16.24
C PHE A 304 22.67 -8.80 14.82
N HIS A 305 22.76 -7.48 14.66
CA HIS A 305 23.09 -6.84 13.39
C HIS A 305 24.48 -7.24 12.87
N GLU A 306 25.48 -7.22 13.75
CA GLU A 306 26.84 -7.70 13.50
C GLU A 306 26.81 -9.13 12.96
N TYR A 307 26.15 -10.03 13.69
CA TYR A 307 26.00 -11.43 13.30
C TYR A 307 25.37 -11.61 11.90
N ILE A 308 24.37 -10.79 11.55
CA ILE A 308 23.71 -10.87 10.23
C ILE A 308 24.63 -10.36 9.11
N ILE A 309 25.31 -9.23 9.32
CA ILE A 309 26.14 -8.56 8.30
C ILE A 309 27.47 -9.28 8.13
N ASP A 310 28.05 -9.79 9.20
CA ASP A 310 29.38 -10.40 9.18
C ASP A 310 29.43 -11.60 8.21
N ARG A 311 28.36 -12.39 8.19
CA ARG A 311 28.19 -13.55 7.29
C ARG A 311 27.93 -13.19 5.82
N ARG A 312 27.96 -11.91 5.45
CA ARG A 312 27.74 -11.43 4.08
C ARG A 312 29.06 -10.97 3.48
N TYR A 313 29.36 -11.53 2.31
CA TYR A 313 30.51 -11.13 1.48
C TYR A 313 30.08 -10.31 0.26
N LYS A 314 28.82 -10.46 -0.19
CA LYS A 314 28.23 -9.72 -1.31
C LYS A 314 26.88 -9.13 -0.96
N VAL A 315 26.61 -7.95 -1.50
CA VAL A 315 25.33 -7.24 -1.35
C VAL A 315 24.82 -6.71 -2.68
N ILE A 316 23.51 -6.50 -2.74
CA ILE A 316 22.83 -5.79 -3.81
C ILE A 316 22.06 -4.65 -3.15
N LEU A 317 22.30 -3.42 -3.59
CA LEU A 317 21.57 -2.26 -3.13
C LEU A 317 20.39 -2.00 -4.06
N TYR A 318 19.25 -1.66 -3.47
CA TYR A 318 18.06 -1.23 -4.19
C TYR A 318 17.79 0.21 -3.78
N HIS A 319 18.05 1.15 -4.70
CA HIS A 319 17.82 2.56 -4.48
C HIS A 319 16.48 2.95 -5.10
N TYR A 320 15.51 3.29 -4.25
CA TYR A 320 14.18 3.72 -4.65
C TYR A 320 14.18 5.24 -4.80
N LYS A 321 13.88 5.75 -6.00
CA LYS A 321 13.81 7.19 -6.27
C LYS A 321 12.38 7.71 -6.07
N PRO A 322 12.19 9.00 -5.74
CA PRO A 322 10.87 9.64 -5.73
C PRO A 322 10.11 9.55 -7.07
N THR A 323 10.83 9.35 -8.19
CA THR A 323 10.23 9.11 -9.51
C THR A 323 9.56 7.74 -9.65
N GLY A 324 9.64 6.87 -8.64
CA GLY A 324 9.15 5.49 -8.68
C GLY A 324 10.14 4.50 -9.31
N GLU A 325 11.26 4.99 -9.87
CA GLU A 325 12.32 4.15 -10.41
C GLU A 325 13.08 3.43 -9.29
N VAL A 326 13.42 2.16 -9.52
CA VAL A 326 14.24 1.35 -8.61
C VAL A 326 15.57 1.02 -9.28
N VAL A 327 16.64 1.66 -8.84
CA VAL A 327 17.99 1.38 -9.33
C VAL A 327 18.58 0.22 -8.55
N LYS A 328 18.86 -0.88 -9.25
CA LYS A 328 19.56 -2.03 -8.68
C LYS A 328 21.06 -1.85 -8.87
N ILE A 329 21.81 -1.79 -7.77
CA ILE A 329 23.26 -1.59 -7.77
C ILE A 329 23.94 -2.86 -7.23
N GLY A 330 24.79 -3.47 -8.05
CA GLY A 330 25.53 -4.69 -7.69
C GLY A 330 25.08 -5.92 -8.48
N PRO A 331 25.53 -7.12 -8.07
CA PRO A 331 26.18 -7.42 -6.79
C PRO A 331 27.57 -6.77 -6.65
N GLY A 332 27.96 -6.46 -5.41
CA GLY A 332 29.29 -5.98 -5.07
C GLY A 332 29.81 -6.63 -3.79
N GLU A 333 31.13 -6.67 -3.63
CA GLU A 333 31.84 -7.29 -2.52
C GLU A 333 31.95 -6.32 -1.36
N ILE A 334 31.67 -6.78 -0.13
CA ILE A 334 31.88 -5.97 1.06
C ILE A 334 33.37 -6.04 1.40
N ILE A 335 34.09 -4.93 1.24
CA ILE A 335 35.53 -4.85 1.54
C ILE A 335 35.82 -4.23 2.91
N TRP A 336 34.83 -3.56 3.49
CA TRP A 336 34.94 -2.94 4.81
C TRP A 336 33.57 -2.85 5.48
N LYS A 337 33.57 -3.00 6.81
CA LYS A 337 32.38 -2.97 7.67
C LYS A 337 32.73 -2.16 8.92
N ASP A 338 31.82 -1.28 9.33
CA ASP A 338 31.83 -0.65 10.65
C ASP A 338 30.50 -0.90 11.34
N PHE A 339 30.58 -1.65 12.43
CA PHE A 339 29.43 -2.07 13.20
C PHE A 339 29.02 -1.05 14.27
N ASN A 340 29.85 -0.05 14.55
CA ASN A 340 29.51 1.07 15.42
C ASN A 340 28.52 1.99 14.69
N GLU A 341 28.87 2.36 13.46
CA GLU A 341 28.03 3.21 12.62
C GLU A 341 27.03 2.45 11.76
N MET A 342 27.09 1.11 11.77
CA MET A 342 26.29 0.25 10.91
C MET A 342 26.44 0.62 9.42
N SER A 343 27.70 0.74 8.98
CA SER A 343 28.07 1.13 7.62
C SER A 343 28.95 0.09 6.92
N ILE A 344 28.91 0.08 5.58
CA ILE A 344 29.69 -0.83 4.74
C ILE A 344 30.27 -0.07 3.55
N ILE A 345 31.40 -0.57 3.04
CA ILE A 345 31.92 -0.21 1.72
C ILE A 345 31.77 -1.41 0.79
N MET A 346 30.98 -1.20 -0.28
CA MET A 346 30.79 -2.18 -1.34
C MET A 346 31.70 -1.85 -2.53
N PHE A 347 32.62 -2.76 -2.84
CA PHE A 347 33.44 -2.75 -4.06
C PHE A 347 32.69 -3.39 -5.23
N ARG A 348 32.77 -2.76 -6.40
CA ARG A 348 32.29 -3.32 -7.67
C ARG A 348 33.30 -3.05 -8.76
N GLN A 349 33.73 -4.08 -9.47
CA GLN A 349 34.51 -3.92 -10.69
C GLN A 349 33.59 -3.90 -11.92
N PHE A 350 33.78 -2.93 -12.80
CA PHE A 350 33.02 -2.81 -14.04
C PHE A 350 33.59 -3.74 -15.11
N ARG A 351 32.71 -4.59 -15.65
CA ARG A 351 33.05 -5.56 -16.69
C ARG A 351 32.63 -5.15 -18.10
N LYS A 352 31.77 -4.14 -18.19
CA LYS A 352 31.21 -3.62 -19.44
C LYS A 352 31.48 -2.14 -19.51
N GLU A 353 31.88 -1.70 -20.69
CA GLU A 353 31.97 -0.29 -21.04
C GLU A 353 30.61 0.39 -20.91
N GLY A 354 30.61 1.72 -20.83
CA GLY A 354 29.39 2.52 -20.81
C GLY A 354 29.67 3.90 -20.24
N ILE A 355 28.66 4.48 -19.59
CA ILE A 355 28.76 5.79 -18.94
C ILE A 355 28.54 5.61 -17.44
N LEU A 356 29.34 6.31 -16.62
CA LEU A 356 29.11 6.39 -15.19
C LEU A 356 27.87 7.23 -14.90
N ASN A 357 26.81 6.57 -14.45
CA ASN A 357 25.56 7.23 -14.03
C ASN A 357 25.87 8.27 -12.94
N GLY A 358 25.52 9.53 -13.19
CA GLY A 358 25.74 10.66 -12.29
C GLY A 358 26.96 11.52 -12.61
N LEU A 359 27.96 11.01 -13.34
CA LEU A 359 29.14 11.77 -13.77
C LEU A 359 29.16 12.04 -15.28
N GLY A 360 28.46 11.23 -16.08
CA GLY A 360 28.41 11.43 -17.54
C GLY A 360 29.72 11.09 -18.28
N ILE A 361 30.72 10.56 -17.58
CA ILE A 361 32.03 10.19 -18.14
C ILE A 361 32.05 8.72 -18.60
N PRO A 362 32.94 8.37 -19.56
CA PRO A 362 33.15 7.00 -19.97
C PRO A 362 33.53 6.10 -18.80
N LYS A 363 33.04 4.87 -18.85
CA LYS A 363 33.36 3.78 -17.95
C LYS A 363 34.05 2.72 -18.79
N GLU A 364 35.26 2.37 -18.43
CA GLU A 364 36.09 1.38 -19.12
C GLU A 364 36.09 0.03 -18.39
N LYS A 365 36.66 -0.98 -19.05
CA LYS A 365 36.84 -2.30 -18.45
C LYS A 365 38.03 -2.25 -17.50
N GLY A 366 37.77 -2.48 -16.21
CA GLY A 366 38.80 -2.43 -15.18
C GLY A 366 38.51 -1.35 -14.14
N ASP A 367 37.80 -0.30 -14.53
CA ASP A 367 37.24 0.70 -13.62
C ASP A 367 36.46 0.02 -12.50
N TYR A 368 36.45 0.65 -11.33
CA TYR A 368 35.75 0.14 -10.17
C TYR A 368 34.91 1.23 -9.53
N ALA A 369 34.09 0.84 -8.57
CA ALA A 369 33.39 1.76 -7.71
C ALA A 369 33.38 1.26 -6.28
N LEU A 370 33.67 2.17 -5.36
CA LEU A 370 33.45 2.01 -3.93
C LEU A 370 32.13 2.71 -3.59
N SER A 371 31.20 1.97 -2.99
CA SER A 371 29.91 2.52 -2.58
C SER A 371 29.82 2.48 -1.06
N TYR A 372 29.86 3.64 -0.42
CA TYR A 372 29.66 3.77 1.01
C TYR A 372 28.16 3.83 1.33
N VAL A 373 27.71 2.94 2.20
CA VAL A 373 26.32 2.85 2.65
C VAL A 373 26.31 2.84 4.17
N LYS A 374 25.55 3.76 4.76
CA LYS A 374 25.28 3.83 6.20
C LYS A 374 23.81 3.56 6.46
N LEU A 375 23.50 2.81 7.52
CA LEU A 375 22.12 2.59 7.94
C LEU A 375 21.42 3.94 8.19
N GLU A 376 20.12 4.00 7.94
CA GLU A 376 19.27 5.20 8.12
C GLU A 376 19.48 6.34 7.11
N ASN A 377 20.63 6.41 6.41
CA ASN A 377 20.86 7.39 5.36
C ASN A 377 19.94 7.17 4.14
N THR A 378 19.48 8.27 3.56
CA THR A 378 18.64 8.30 2.34
C THR A 378 19.46 8.43 1.05
N TYR A 379 20.78 8.49 1.16
CA TYR A 379 21.71 8.61 0.04
C TYR A 379 22.84 7.57 0.13
N ILE A 380 23.49 7.33 -1.00
CA ILE A 380 24.64 6.44 -1.15
C ILE A 380 25.75 7.28 -1.79
N VAL A 381 26.97 7.16 -1.29
CA VAL A 381 28.14 7.84 -1.88
C VAL A 381 28.87 6.83 -2.75
N HIS A 382 29.13 7.20 -4.01
CA HIS A 382 29.92 6.42 -4.95
C HIS A 382 31.24 7.14 -5.24
N THR A 383 32.35 6.43 -5.07
CA THR A 383 33.68 6.83 -5.53
C THR A 383 34.05 5.90 -6.68
N TYR A 384 34.50 6.47 -7.79
CA TYR A 384 34.83 5.75 -9.03
C TYR A 384 36.34 5.81 -9.27
#